data_AF-A0A8H4XTB3-F1
#
_entry.id   AF-A0A8H4XTB3-F1
#
_cell.length_a   1.000
_cell.length_b   1.000
_cell.length_c   1.000
_cell.angle_alpha   90.00
_cell.angle_beta   90.00
_cell.angle_gamma   90.00
#
_symmetry.space_group_name_H-M   'P 1'
#
loop_
_entity.id
_entity.type
_entity.pdbx_description
1 polymer ?
#
loop_
_entity_poly.entity_id
_entity_poly.type
_entity_poly.pdbx_seq_one_letter_code
_entity_poly.pdbx_strand_id
1 'polypeptide(L)'
;GLDRGLSSITAVKRTRSYGRTTFGTLIEKRSNVRILTYAWVSKINFYGTTAVSVTYHVDGVARTIEGKEIIVRGGAINTPKLLLLSGVGPKETLEPLGIEVIADIPDVGANLRDHAFAIIELEVVPEILTLYQWFENATVNAEAETDYAVNRTGILGSNDGFTYGTYRLPDSIWDGINGTYYTSLPEDRPHILFEFSSLPFLLTDGSALTTWASLVQPEGSGYVSINTTDYTADPLIYTNY
;
A
#
# COMPACT_ATOMS: atom_id res chain seq x y z
N GLY A 1 -0.84 21.84 1.86
CA GLY A 1 0.20 20.79 1.85
C GLY A 1 -0.48 19.46 1.65
N LEU A 2 -1.36 19.09 2.58
CA LEU A 2 -2.34 18.03 2.40
C LEU A 2 -3.47 18.52 1.51
N ASP A 3 -3.75 17.79 0.44
CA ASP A 3 -5.08 17.84 -0.15
C ASP A 3 -6.07 17.19 0.84
N ARG A 4 -7.25 17.79 0.99
CA ARG A 4 -8.37 17.25 1.80
C ARG A 4 -9.43 16.58 0.92
N GLY A 5 -9.27 16.63 -0.39
CA GLY A 5 -10.11 15.93 -1.34
C GLY A 5 -9.71 14.47 -1.52
N LEU A 6 -10.44 13.79 -2.41
CA LEU A 6 -10.15 12.42 -2.83
C LEU A 6 -8.97 12.34 -3.83
N SER A 7 -8.39 13.49 -4.21
CA SER A 7 -7.25 13.53 -5.11
C SER A 7 -5.93 13.39 -4.35
N SER A 8 -5.00 12.65 -4.95
CA SER A 8 -3.61 12.62 -4.50
C SER A 8 -2.77 13.75 -5.11
N ILE A 9 -3.39 14.75 -5.76
CA ILE A 9 -2.73 15.88 -6.40
C ILE A 9 -3.11 17.19 -5.70
N THR A 10 -2.12 17.99 -5.31
CA THR A 10 -2.38 19.27 -4.66
C THR A 10 -3.04 20.26 -5.63
N ALA A 11 -4.16 20.88 -5.23
CA ALA A 11 -4.91 21.81 -6.08
C ALA A 11 -4.07 23.00 -6.61
N VAL A 12 -3.14 23.51 -5.78
CA VAL A 12 -2.35 24.71 -6.10
C VAL A 12 -1.10 24.37 -6.92
N LYS A 13 -0.32 23.36 -6.49
CA LYS A 13 0.97 23.06 -7.14
C LYS A 13 0.86 22.03 -8.25
N ARG A 14 -0.26 21.29 -8.29
CA ARG A 14 -0.52 20.19 -9.21
C ARG A 14 0.56 19.10 -9.17
N THR A 15 1.23 18.99 -8.02
CA THR A 15 2.15 17.91 -7.71
C THR A 15 1.50 16.92 -6.75
N ARG A 16 1.99 15.67 -6.76
CA ARG A 16 1.56 14.62 -5.84
C ARG A 16 1.64 15.06 -4.37
N SER A 17 0.53 14.94 -3.66
CA SER A 17 0.41 15.04 -2.21
C SER A 17 0.73 13.67 -1.59
N TYR A 18 1.85 13.57 -0.87
CA TYR A 18 2.23 12.36 -0.15
C TYR A 18 2.99 12.69 1.13
N GLY A 19 3.22 11.69 1.99
CA GLY A 19 3.74 11.89 3.35
C GLY A 19 5.05 12.69 3.41
N ARG A 20 6.00 12.44 2.49
CA ARG A 20 7.31 13.13 2.50
C ARG A 20 7.22 14.59 2.09
N THR A 21 6.53 14.93 1.00
CA THR A 21 6.40 16.33 0.57
C THR A 21 5.67 17.18 1.60
N THR A 22 4.74 16.56 2.35
CA THR A 22 3.97 17.21 3.41
C THR A 22 4.75 17.36 4.71
N PHE A 23 5.27 16.26 5.25
CA PHE A 23 5.87 16.23 6.59
C PHE A 23 7.39 16.16 6.55
N GLY A 24 7.95 15.37 5.62
CA GLY A 24 9.39 15.14 5.44
C GLY A 24 10.20 16.44 5.33
N THR A 25 9.81 17.31 4.41
CA THR A 25 10.51 18.60 4.19
C THR A 25 10.48 19.54 5.39
N LEU A 26 9.49 19.40 6.28
CA LEU A 26 9.38 20.19 7.51
C LEU A 26 10.24 19.59 8.62
N ILE A 27 10.28 18.27 8.75
CA ILE A 27 11.07 17.59 9.78
C ILE A 27 12.57 17.62 9.48
N GLU A 28 12.98 17.59 8.20
CA GLU A 28 14.39 17.65 7.77
C GLU A 28 15.08 18.95 8.23
N LYS A 29 14.34 20.03 8.47
CA LYS A 29 14.88 21.31 8.96
C LYS A 29 15.20 21.31 10.46
N ARG A 30 14.76 20.30 11.20
CA ARG A 30 14.96 20.22 12.66
C ARG A 30 16.32 19.59 12.94
N SER A 31 17.17 20.31 13.68
CA SER A 31 18.53 19.86 14.01
C SER A 31 18.59 18.57 14.84
N ASN A 32 17.51 18.24 15.54
CA ASN A 32 17.37 17.04 16.35
C ASN A 32 16.71 15.85 15.61
N VAL A 33 16.49 15.94 14.29
CA VAL A 33 15.94 14.87 13.47
C VAL A 33 16.98 14.42 12.46
N ARG A 34 17.16 13.10 12.33
CA ARG A 34 17.97 12.49 11.29
C ARG A 34 17.12 11.51 10.49
N ILE A 35 17.16 11.64 9.17
CA ILE A 35 16.53 10.69 8.25
C ILE A 35 17.65 9.87 7.61
N LEU A 36 17.57 8.56 7.75
CA LEU A 36 18.47 7.60 7.11
C LEU A 36 17.69 6.90 6.01
N THR A 37 18.06 7.14 4.75
CA THR A 37 17.52 6.43 3.59
C THR A 37 18.44 5.27 3.21
N TYR A 38 17.93 4.32 2.42
CA TYR A 38 18.68 3.11 2.04
C TYR A 38 19.21 2.32 3.26
N ALA A 39 18.47 2.42 4.37
CA ALA A 39 18.79 1.84 5.66
C ALA A 39 17.75 0.76 6.00
N TRP A 40 18.00 -0.49 5.61
CA TRP A 40 17.06 -1.59 5.83
C TRP A 40 17.18 -2.09 7.27
N VAL A 41 16.15 -1.88 8.09
CA VAL A 41 16.09 -2.41 9.46
C VAL A 41 15.84 -3.91 9.43
N SER A 42 16.78 -4.70 9.94
CA SER A 42 16.72 -6.17 9.91
C SER A 42 16.30 -6.78 11.25
N LYS A 43 16.55 -6.09 12.36
CA LYS A 43 16.24 -6.61 13.71
C LYS A 43 16.03 -5.51 14.74
N ILE A 44 15.10 -5.73 15.66
CA ILE A 44 14.95 -5.00 16.93
C ILE A 44 15.66 -5.82 18.01
N ASN A 45 16.53 -5.19 18.79
CA ASN A 45 17.28 -5.86 19.85
C ASN A 45 16.66 -5.54 21.21
N PHE A 46 16.59 -6.54 22.08
CA PHE A 46 15.91 -6.46 23.37
C PHE A 46 16.86 -6.75 24.54
N TYR A 47 16.56 -6.14 25.69
CA TYR A 47 17.03 -6.56 27.01
C TYR A 47 15.83 -7.03 27.83
N GLY A 48 15.72 -8.34 28.04
CA GLY A 48 14.46 -8.96 28.46
C GLY A 48 13.37 -8.67 27.42
N THR A 49 12.28 -8.02 27.83
CA THR A 49 11.19 -7.59 26.93
C THR A 49 11.27 -6.11 26.53
N THR A 50 12.34 -5.40 26.91
CA THR A 50 12.52 -3.97 26.59
C THR A 50 13.32 -3.82 25.30
N ALA A 51 12.75 -3.19 24.27
CA ALA A 51 13.47 -2.85 23.04
C ALA A 51 14.50 -1.74 23.34
N VAL A 52 15.77 -1.96 23.00
CA VAL A 52 16.89 -1.05 23.36
C VAL A 52 17.64 -0.49 22.16
N SER A 53 17.64 -1.21 21.04
CA SER A 53 18.29 -0.76 19.80
C SER A 53 17.69 -1.42 18.57
N VAL A 54 18.04 -0.90 17.40
CA VAL A 54 17.71 -1.52 16.10
C VAL A 54 18.97 -1.74 15.28
N THR A 55 19.05 -2.87 14.62
CA THR A 55 20.08 -3.20 13.63
C THR A 55 19.54 -2.91 12.24
N TYR A 56 20.30 -2.17 11.46
CA TYR A 56 19.97 -1.79 10.09
C TYR A 56 21.17 -1.90 9.16
N HIS A 57 20.92 -2.01 7.86
CA HIS A 57 21.95 -2.18 6.84
C HIS A 57 21.97 -1.01 5.87
N VAL A 58 23.14 -0.45 5.61
CA VAL A 58 23.40 0.54 4.57
C VAL A 58 24.53 0.00 3.70
N ASP A 59 24.29 -0.12 2.40
CA ASP A 59 25.23 -0.70 1.44
C ASP A 59 25.74 -2.10 1.89
N GLY A 60 24.84 -2.91 2.45
CA GLY A 60 25.13 -4.24 2.99
C GLY A 60 25.80 -4.25 4.38
N VAL A 61 26.31 -3.11 4.86
CA VAL A 61 27.01 -3.02 6.14
C VAL A 61 26.02 -2.86 7.29
N ALA A 62 26.05 -3.81 8.23
CA ALA A 62 25.24 -3.76 9.44
C ALA A 62 25.70 -2.65 10.39
N ARG A 63 24.75 -1.93 10.96
CA ARG A 63 24.93 -0.87 11.96
C ARG A 63 23.84 -0.99 13.02
N THR A 64 24.15 -0.60 14.24
CA THR A 64 23.19 -0.60 15.35
C THR A 64 23.03 0.81 15.88
N ILE A 65 21.79 1.20 16.20
CA ILE A 65 21.49 2.46 16.87
C ILE A 65 20.56 2.21 18.06
N GLU A 66 20.95 2.77 19.20
CA GLU A 66 20.16 2.69 20.44
C GLU A 66 19.02 3.71 20.45
N GLY A 67 17.93 3.37 21.13
CA GLY A 67 16.77 4.23 21.25
C GLY A 67 16.09 4.05 22.60
N LYS A 68 15.61 5.16 23.19
CA LYS A 68 14.77 5.11 24.39
C LYS A 68 13.36 4.59 24.09
N GLU A 69 12.90 4.80 22.86
CA GLU A 69 11.63 4.35 22.33
C GLU A 69 11.86 3.92 20.88
N ILE A 70 11.31 2.77 20.49
CA ILE A 70 11.41 2.22 19.14
C ILE A 70 9.99 2.09 18.60
N ILE A 71 9.69 2.84 17.54
CA ILE A 71 8.39 2.84 16.88
C ILE A 71 8.55 2.17 15.51
N VAL A 72 7.79 1.09 15.28
CA VAL A 72 7.83 0.33 14.03
C VAL A 72 6.74 0.82 13.09
N ARG A 73 7.11 1.16 11.85
CA ARG A 73 6.18 1.60 10.78
C ARG A 73 6.56 1.04 9.41
N GLY A 74 6.69 -0.28 9.31
CA GLY A 74 6.98 -0.98 8.06
C GLY A 74 5.76 -1.25 7.17
N GLY A 75 4.56 -0.84 7.58
CA GLY A 75 3.31 -1.20 6.90
C GLY A 75 2.84 -2.63 7.23
N ALA A 76 1.71 -3.04 6.64
CA ALA A 76 1.02 -4.30 6.96
C ALA A 76 1.84 -5.58 6.67
N ILE A 77 2.81 -5.50 5.75
CA ILE A 77 3.66 -6.64 5.37
C ILE A 77 5.00 -6.63 6.12
N ASN A 78 5.75 -5.52 6.09
CA ASN A 78 7.10 -5.51 6.65
C ASN A 78 7.15 -5.31 8.18
N THR A 79 6.10 -4.74 8.79
CA THR A 79 6.02 -4.65 10.27
C THR A 79 5.99 -6.03 10.91
N PRO A 80 5.04 -6.94 10.57
CA PRO A 80 5.04 -8.28 11.15
C PRO A 80 6.30 -9.07 10.80
N LYS A 81 6.82 -8.96 9.56
CA LYS A 81 8.11 -9.57 9.18
C LYS A 81 9.25 -9.16 10.12
N LEU A 82 9.40 -7.85 10.39
CA LEU A 82 10.44 -7.35 11.29
C LEU A 82 10.24 -7.85 12.72
N LEU A 83 8.99 -7.87 13.22
CA LEU A 83 8.69 -8.38 14.55
C LEU A 83 9.05 -9.87 14.68
N LEU A 84 8.68 -10.70 13.69
CA LEU A 84 9.01 -12.12 13.62
C LEU A 84 10.53 -12.33 13.63
N LEU A 85 11.28 -11.64 12.76
CA LEU A 85 12.75 -11.70 12.73
C LEU A 85 13.41 -11.22 14.03
N SER A 86 12.68 -10.44 14.83
CA SER A 86 13.14 -9.90 16.12
C SER A 86 12.69 -10.74 17.32
N GLY A 87 12.06 -11.90 17.10
CA GLY A 87 11.63 -12.81 18.16
C GLY A 87 10.28 -12.46 18.79
N VAL A 88 9.47 -11.61 18.15
CA VAL A 88 8.12 -11.24 18.61
C VAL A 88 7.10 -11.81 17.62
N GLY A 89 6.44 -12.89 17.99
CA GLY A 89 5.45 -13.57 17.15
C GLY A 89 5.17 -15.01 17.59
N PRO A 90 4.52 -15.84 16.76
CA PRO A 90 4.13 -17.19 17.15
C PRO A 90 5.36 -18.06 17.42
N LYS A 91 5.48 -18.61 18.63
CA LYS A 91 6.58 -19.49 19.03
C LYS A 91 6.82 -20.64 18.04
N GLU A 92 5.76 -21.24 17.54
CA GLU A 92 5.78 -22.33 16.56
C GLU A 92 6.40 -21.95 15.20
N THR A 93 6.37 -20.66 14.84
CA THR A 93 7.06 -20.14 13.65
C THR A 93 8.53 -19.82 13.95
N LEU A 94 8.82 -19.32 15.15
CA LEU A 94 10.13 -18.79 15.52
C LEU A 94 11.14 -19.88 15.90
N GLU A 95 10.74 -20.85 16.72
CA GLU A 95 11.64 -21.90 17.23
C GLU A 95 12.28 -22.76 16.13
N PRO A 96 11.55 -23.21 15.08
CA PRO A 96 12.15 -24.00 14.00
C PRO A 96 13.21 -23.23 13.21
N LEU A 97 13.15 -21.90 13.21
CA LEU A 97 14.12 -21.01 12.56
C LEU A 97 15.30 -20.65 13.48
N GLY A 98 15.31 -21.16 14.72
CA GLY A 98 16.34 -20.85 15.72
C GLY A 98 16.28 -19.41 16.22
N ILE A 99 15.13 -18.74 16.09
CA ILE A 99 14.92 -17.38 16.60
C ILE A 99 14.53 -17.47 18.08
N GLU A 100 15.25 -16.75 18.94
CA GLU A 100 14.88 -16.60 20.35
C GLU A 100 13.51 -15.93 20.47
N VAL A 101 12.60 -16.55 21.23
CA VAL A 101 11.26 -16.03 21.45
C VAL A 101 11.28 -15.01 22.59
N ILE A 102 11.28 -13.73 22.22
CA ILE A 102 11.16 -12.59 23.15
C ILE A 102 9.73 -12.48 23.67
N ALA A 103 8.74 -12.67 22.80
CA ALA A 103 7.33 -12.71 23.16
C ALA A 103 6.55 -13.62 22.20
N ASP A 104 5.84 -14.60 22.77
CA ASP A 104 4.94 -15.48 22.02
C ASP A 104 3.61 -14.76 21.77
N ILE A 105 3.45 -14.21 20.58
CA ILE A 105 2.25 -13.46 20.17
C ILE A 105 1.75 -14.05 18.84
N PRO A 106 0.82 -15.02 18.89
CA PRO A 106 0.32 -15.72 17.70
C PRO A 106 -0.30 -14.79 16.65
N ASP A 107 -0.81 -13.63 17.04
CA ASP A 107 -1.47 -12.68 16.12
C ASP A 107 -0.49 -11.84 15.29
N VAL A 108 0.83 -11.88 15.57
CA VAL A 108 1.80 -11.16 14.75
C VAL A 108 1.88 -11.80 13.36
N GLY A 109 1.45 -11.04 12.36
CA GLY A 109 1.37 -11.50 10.97
C GLY A 109 0.00 -12.06 10.59
N ALA A 110 -0.87 -12.35 11.56
CA ALA A 110 -2.24 -12.80 11.30
C ALA A 110 -3.15 -11.64 10.82
N ASN A 111 -4.37 -12.01 10.39
CA ASN A 111 -5.44 -11.08 10.03
C ASN A 111 -5.03 -10.04 8.96
N LEU A 112 -4.27 -10.48 7.95
CA LEU A 112 -3.97 -9.66 6.77
C LEU A 112 -5.29 -9.44 6.01
N ARG A 113 -5.68 -8.18 5.84
CA ARG A 113 -6.87 -7.80 5.08
C ARG A 113 -6.49 -6.77 4.06
N ASP A 114 -7.10 -6.90 2.90
CA ASP A 114 -6.95 -5.98 1.78
C ASP A 114 -8.20 -6.11 0.90
N HIS A 115 -8.45 -5.12 0.06
CA HIS A 115 -9.66 -5.09 -0.75
C HIS A 115 -9.45 -5.90 -2.03
N ALA A 116 -9.97 -7.13 -2.08
CA ALA A 116 -9.94 -7.94 -3.29
C ALA A 116 -10.70 -7.22 -4.41
N PHE A 117 -10.11 -7.12 -5.59
CA PHE A 117 -10.73 -6.41 -6.72
C PHE A 117 -10.64 -7.19 -8.02
N ALA A 118 -11.66 -7.00 -8.86
CA ALA A 118 -11.66 -7.43 -10.24
C ALA A 118 -11.40 -6.24 -11.17
N ILE A 119 -10.62 -6.47 -12.22
CA ILE A 119 -10.36 -5.50 -13.28
C ILE A 119 -11.32 -5.79 -14.44
N ILE A 120 -12.00 -4.74 -14.90
CA ILE A 120 -12.85 -4.78 -16.09
C ILE A 120 -12.30 -3.72 -17.05
N GLU A 121 -11.79 -4.15 -18.20
CA GLU A 121 -11.27 -3.25 -19.22
C GLU A 121 -12.22 -3.22 -20.43
N LEU A 122 -12.50 -2.01 -20.91
CA LEU A 122 -13.42 -1.77 -22.03
C LEU A 122 -12.71 -0.91 -23.06
N GLU A 123 -12.61 -1.42 -24.29
CA GLU A 123 -12.15 -0.63 -25.44
C GLU A 123 -13.12 0.52 -25.68
N VAL A 124 -12.58 1.70 -25.96
CA VAL A 124 -13.35 2.89 -26.30
C VAL A 124 -12.95 3.42 -27.66
N VAL A 125 -13.88 4.14 -28.29
CA VAL A 125 -13.63 4.77 -29.58
C VAL A 125 -12.43 5.74 -29.48
N PRO A 126 -11.61 5.88 -30.54
CA PRO A 126 -10.36 6.65 -30.50
C PRO A 126 -10.50 8.13 -30.08
N GLU A 127 -11.69 8.70 -30.22
CA GLU A 127 -12.02 10.07 -29.82
C GLU A 127 -12.10 10.26 -28.31
N ILE A 128 -12.24 9.18 -27.53
CA ILE A 128 -12.18 9.23 -26.07
C ILE A 128 -10.72 9.27 -25.66
N LEU A 129 -10.32 10.41 -25.10
CA LEU A 129 -8.97 10.61 -24.58
C LEU A 129 -8.77 9.72 -23.35
N THR A 130 -7.78 8.85 -23.43
CA THR A 130 -7.27 8.05 -22.32
C THR A 130 -5.77 8.29 -22.18
N LEU A 131 -5.14 7.68 -21.18
CA LEU A 131 -3.68 7.72 -21.04
C LEU A 131 -2.97 6.95 -22.15
N TYR A 132 -3.69 6.09 -22.89
CA TYR A 132 -3.14 5.36 -24.03
C TYR A 132 -2.52 6.31 -25.06
N GLN A 133 -3.24 7.36 -25.49
CA GLN A 133 -2.70 8.31 -26.48
C GLN A 133 -1.47 9.04 -25.94
N TRP A 134 -1.42 9.32 -24.63
CA TRP A 134 -0.25 9.94 -24.03
C TRP A 134 0.99 9.04 -24.03
N PHE A 135 0.83 7.72 -23.85
CA PHE A 135 1.94 6.76 -23.93
C PHE A 135 2.38 6.48 -25.37
N GLU A 136 1.43 6.31 -26.28
CA GLU A 136 1.69 5.81 -27.64
C GLU A 136 1.93 6.92 -28.67
N ASN A 137 1.53 8.18 -28.39
CA ASN A 137 1.71 9.30 -29.31
C ASN A 137 2.70 10.34 -28.76
N ALA A 138 3.89 10.38 -29.37
CA ALA A 138 4.96 11.30 -28.97
C ALA A 138 4.58 12.80 -29.05
N THR A 139 3.70 13.19 -29.98
CA THR A 139 3.23 14.57 -30.08
C THR A 139 2.34 14.92 -28.89
N VAL A 140 1.36 14.06 -28.58
CA VAL A 140 0.47 14.23 -27.40
C VAL A 140 1.29 14.23 -26.11
N ASN A 141 2.32 13.40 -26.03
CA ASN A 141 3.26 13.36 -24.91
C ASN A 141 3.98 14.70 -24.72
N ALA A 142 4.60 15.24 -25.77
CA ALA A 142 5.31 16.50 -25.73
C ALA A 142 4.40 17.70 -25.42
N GLU A 143 3.16 17.69 -25.92
CA GLU A 143 2.14 18.68 -25.59
C GLU A 143 1.78 18.64 -24.10
N ALA A 144 1.56 17.44 -23.54
CA ALA A 144 1.28 17.26 -22.12
C ALA A 144 2.43 17.73 -21.22
N GLU A 145 3.68 17.46 -21.62
CA GLU A 145 4.87 17.99 -20.92
C GLU A 145 4.90 19.52 -20.96
N THR A 146 4.63 20.11 -22.12
CA THR A 146 4.60 21.56 -22.31
C THR A 146 3.51 22.22 -21.46
N ASP A 147 2.29 21.70 -21.51
CA ASP A 147 1.14 22.19 -20.72
C ASP A 147 1.44 22.16 -19.22
N TYR A 148 2.02 21.06 -18.75
CA TYR A 148 2.36 20.93 -17.35
C TYR A 148 3.54 21.83 -16.93
N ALA A 149 4.55 21.99 -17.79
CA ALA A 149 5.70 22.84 -17.52
C ALA A 149 5.32 24.33 -17.46
N VAL A 150 4.48 24.80 -18.39
CA VAL A 150 4.09 26.21 -18.52
C VAL A 150 2.99 26.56 -17.52
N ASN A 151 1.92 25.76 -17.47
CA ASN A 151 0.68 26.12 -16.78
C ASN A 151 0.29 25.18 -15.64
N ARG A 152 1.01 24.06 -15.45
CA ARG A 152 0.62 22.98 -14.53
C ARG A 152 -0.73 22.37 -14.86
N THR A 153 -1.14 22.43 -16.12
CA THR A 153 -2.40 21.87 -16.64
C THR A 153 -2.14 20.56 -17.37
N GLY A 154 -3.20 19.98 -17.93
CA GLY A 154 -3.12 18.74 -18.70
C GLY A 154 -2.96 17.51 -17.81
N ILE A 155 -2.76 16.38 -18.48
CA ILE A 155 -2.90 15.04 -17.90
C ILE A 155 -1.85 14.74 -16.81
N LEU A 156 -0.67 15.36 -16.88
CA LEU A 156 0.41 15.21 -15.89
C LEU A 156 0.13 15.93 -14.56
N GLY A 157 -0.78 16.91 -14.56
CA GLY A 157 -1.23 17.64 -13.38
C GLY A 157 -2.55 17.10 -12.79
N SER A 158 -3.02 15.95 -13.29
CA SER A 158 -4.21 15.26 -12.83
C SER A 158 -3.91 13.83 -12.42
N ASN A 159 -4.86 13.23 -11.72
CA ASN A 159 -4.91 11.81 -11.45
C ASN A 159 -5.47 11.05 -12.67
N ASP A 160 -5.09 9.79 -12.83
CA ASP A 160 -5.39 8.86 -13.93
C ASP A 160 -6.82 8.29 -13.93
N GLY A 161 -7.75 9.01 -13.32
CA GLY A 161 -9.15 8.62 -13.13
C GLY A 161 -9.41 8.12 -11.72
N PHE A 162 -9.95 9.02 -10.90
CA PHE A 162 -10.40 8.73 -9.53
C PHE A 162 -11.86 9.16 -9.43
N THR A 163 -12.68 8.62 -10.33
CA THR A 163 -14.14 8.68 -10.13
C THR A 163 -14.52 7.44 -9.37
N TYR A 164 -15.09 7.63 -8.18
CA TYR A 164 -15.49 6.54 -7.31
C TYR A 164 -17.00 6.44 -7.23
N GLY A 165 -17.51 5.22 -7.33
CA GLY A 165 -18.85 4.84 -6.93
C GLY A 165 -18.76 3.87 -5.77
N THR A 166 -19.71 3.90 -4.84
CA THR A 166 -19.83 2.83 -3.84
C THR A 166 -21.23 2.27 -3.89
N TYR A 167 -21.36 0.97 -3.66
CA TYR A 167 -22.63 0.30 -3.74
C TYR A 167 -22.77 -0.74 -2.63
N ARG A 168 -23.88 -0.66 -1.91
CA ARG A 168 -24.33 -1.73 -1.03
C ARG A 168 -25.14 -2.72 -1.87
N LEU A 169 -24.60 -3.92 -2.03
CA LEU A 169 -25.34 -5.03 -2.65
C LEU A 169 -26.60 -5.33 -1.81
N PRO A 170 -27.77 -5.59 -2.44
CA PRO A 170 -28.95 -6.09 -1.72
C PRO A 170 -28.63 -7.35 -0.94
N ASP A 171 -29.20 -7.49 0.26
CA ASP A 171 -28.90 -8.64 1.13
C ASP A 171 -29.25 -9.98 0.44
N SER A 172 -30.24 -9.99 -0.45
CA SER A 172 -30.64 -11.16 -1.24
C SER A 172 -29.57 -11.70 -2.18
N ILE A 173 -28.51 -10.94 -2.49
CA ILE A 173 -27.36 -11.44 -3.25
C ILE A 173 -26.60 -12.52 -2.45
N TRP A 174 -26.68 -12.46 -1.13
CA TRP A 174 -26.02 -13.43 -0.24
C TRP A 174 -26.89 -14.67 0.00
N ASP A 175 -28.18 -14.61 -0.32
CA ASP A 175 -29.11 -15.74 -0.24
C ASP A 175 -28.73 -16.82 -1.28
N GLY A 176 -27.86 -17.74 -0.90
CA GLY A 176 -27.39 -18.83 -1.76
C GLY A 176 -25.86 -18.92 -1.90
N ILE A 177 -25.13 -17.94 -1.38
CA ILE A 177 -23.68 -18.07 -1.18
C ILE A 177 -23.49 -18.83 0.14
N ASN A 178 -22.84 -20.00 0.09
CA ASN A 178 -22.49 -20.74 1.30
C ASN A 178 -21.35 -20.02 2.04
N GLY A 179 -21.67 -18.94 2.75
CA GLY A 179 -20.71 -18.07 3.41
C GLY A 179 -21.26 -17.42 4.68
N THR A 180 -20.39 -16.74 5.41
CA THR A 180 -20.69 -16.09 6.70
C THR A 180 -21.00 -14.60 6.57
N TYR A 181 -21.28 -14.13 5.34
CA TYR A 181 -21.26 -12.70 5.02
C TYR A 181 -22.18 -11.89 5.95
N TYR A 182 -21.59 -11.00 6.75
CA TYR A 182 -22.28 -10.16 7.71
C TYR A 182 -23.13 -9.11 7.00
N THR A 183 -24.38 -9.46 6.73
CA THR A 183 -25.37 -8.53 6.18
C THR A 183 -25.83 -7.48 7.21
N SER A 184 -25.54 -7.69 8.50
CA SER A 184 -25.90 -6.80 9.61
C SER A 184 -25.14 -5.47 9.66
N LEU A 185 -24.28 -5.18 8.68
CA LEU A 185 -23.61 -3.88 8.57
C LEU A 185 -24.64 -2.75 8.36
N PRO A 186 -24.36 -1.52 8.86
CA PRO A 186 -25.22 -0.36 8.60
C PRO A 186 -25.52 -0.17 7.10
N GLU A 187 -26.72 0.31 6.78
CA GLU A 187 -27.17 0.48 5.38
C GLU A 187 -26.27 1.41 4.56
N ASP A 188 -25.57 2.35 5.20
CA ASP A 188 -24.63 3.28 4.58
C ASP A 188 -23.23 2.68 4.34
N ARG A 189 -23.02 1.41 4.68
CA ARG A 189 -21.76 0.69 4.41
C ARG A 189 -21.82 -0.01 3.05
N PRO A 190 -21.00 0.41 2.08
CA PRO A 190 -20.95 -0.27 0.80
C PRO A 190 -20.23 -1.61 0.92
N HIS A 191 -20.64 -2.55 0.07
CA HIS A 191 -19.93 -3.82 -0.13
C HIS A 191 -18.87 -3.66 -1.23
N ILE A 192 -19.19 -2.87 -2.27
CA ILE A 192 -18.35 -2.69 -3.45
C ILE A 192 -17.95 -1.23 -3.60
N LEU A 193 -16.68 -1.00 -3.89
CA LEU A 193 -16.15 0.24 -4.44
C LEU A 193 -15.91 0.04 -5.94
N PHE A 194 -16.46 0.94 -6.74
CA PHE A 194 -16.14 1.07 -8.15
C PHE A 194 -15.16 2.23 -8.34
N GLU A 195 -14.08 1.99 -9.07
CA GLU A 195 -13.14 3.02 -9.47
C GLU A 195 -13.01 3.01 -10.99
N PHE A 196 -13.04 4.18 -11.62
CA PHE A 196 -12.91 4.32 -13.07
C PHE A 196 -11.62 5.07 -13.40
N SER A 197 -10.77 4.42 -14.19
CA SER A 197 -9.50 4.93 -14.67
C SER A 197 -9.48 5.03 -16.19
N SER A 198 -8.80 6.07 -16.68
CA SER A 198 -8.50 6.22 -18.11
C SER A 198 -7.17 5.58 -18.49
N LEU A 199 -6.65 4.66 -17.67
CA LEU A 199 -5.43 3.90 -17.92
C LEU A 199 -5.79 2.47 -18.31
N PRO A 200 -5.30 1.92 -19.43
CA PRO A 200 -5.32 0.48 -19.64
C PRO A 200 -4.40 -0.23 -18.63
N PHE A 201 -4.90 -1.23 -17.92
CA PHE A 201 -4.13 -2.06 -16.98
C PHE A 201 -3.67 -3.37 -17.60
N LEU A 202 -4.33 -3.78 -18.68
CA LEU A 202 -3.95 -4.90 -19.49
C LEU A 202 -3.28 -4.40 -20.78
N LEU A 203 -2.54 -5.29 -21.44
CA LEU A 203 -1.99 -4.99 -22.75
C LEU A 203 -3.15 -4.86 -23.75
N THR A 204 -3.25 -3.71 -24.40
CA THR A 204 -4.28 -3.39 -25.38
C THR A 204 -3.68 -2.65 -26.57
N ASP A 205 -4.21 -2.91 -27.77
CA ASP A 205 -3.80 -2.26 -29.02
C ASP A 205 -4.54 -0.94 -29.29
N GLY A 206 -5.32 -0.45 -28.31
CA GLY A 206 -6.16 0.73 -28.47
C GLY A 206 -6.54 1.43 -27.16
N SER A 207 -7.30 2.52 -27.29
CA SER A 207 -7.80 3.31 -26.15
C SER A 207 -8.74 2.46 -25.30
N ALA A 208 -8.54 2.44 -23.98
CA ALA A 208 -9.41 1.70 -23.07
C ALA A 208 -9.70 2.46 -21.78
N LEU A 209 -10.89 2.22 -21.23
CA LEU A 209 -11.23 2.58 -19.86
C LEU A 209 -11.15 1.34 -18.98
N THR A 210 -10.55 1.51 -17.81
CA THR A 210 -10.48 0.45 -16.81
C THR A 210 -11.41 0.78 -15.65
N THR A 211 -12.21 -0.19 -15.24
CA THR A 211 -13.00 -0.13 -14.01
C THR A 211 -12.50 -1.18 -13.03
N TRP A 212 -12.35 -0.81 -11.76
CA TRP A 212 -12.14 -1.74 -10.67
C TRP A 212 -13.44 -1.91 -9.89
N ALA A 213 -13.79 -3.15 -9.58
CA ALA A 213 -14.82 -3.46 -8.60
C ALA A 213 -14.14 -4.16 -7.43
N SER A 214 -14.08 -3.48 -6.29
CA SER A 214 -13.34 -3.91 -5.11
C SER A 214 -14.29 -4.21 -3.95
N LEU A 215 -14.14 -5.39 -3.33
CA LEU A 215 -14.83 -5.76 -2.11
C LEU A 215 -14.18 -5.01 -0.94
N VAL A 216 -14.89 -4.00 -0.40
CA VAL A 216 -14.35 -3.13 0.67
C VAL A 216 -14.70 -3.58 2.07
N GLN A 217 -15.48 -4.65 2.20
CA GLN A 217 -15.77 -5.32 3.47
C GLN A 217 -15.49 -6.83 3.32
N PRO A 218 -14.23 -7.24 3.13
CA PRO A 218 -13.86 -8.65 3.05
C PRO A 218 -13.93 -9.30 4.44
N GLU A 219 -14.46 -10.51 4.49
CA GLU A 219 -14.45 -11.35 5.70
C GLU A 219 -13.23 -12.25 5.78
N GLY A 220 -12.77 -12.70 4.61
CA GLY A 220 -11.54 -13.44 4.45
C GLY A 220 -10.37 -12.60 4.97
N SER A 221 -9.52 -13.26 5.76
CA SER A 221 -8.24 -12.69 6.15
C SER A 221 -7.14 -13.68 5.83
N GLY A 222 -6.05 -13.13 5.32
CA GLY A 222 -4.79 -13.82 5.12
C GLY A 222 -3.85 -13.73 6.32
N TYR A 223 -2.59 -14.05 6.07
CA TYR A 223 -1.51 -13.83 7.03
C TYR A 223 -0.15 -13.67 6.32
N VAL A 224 0.80 -13.10 7.05
CA VAL A 224 2.21 -12.91 6.67
C VAL A 224 3.06 -13.73 7.65
N SER A 225 4.01 -14.50 7.13
CA SER A 225 4.95 -15.28 7.94
C SER A 225 6.37 -15.25 7.34
N ILE A 226 7.30 -15.94 7.99
CA ILE A 226 8.68 -16.11 7.55
C ILE A 226 9.05 -17.59 7.57
N ASN A 227 9.99 -17.98 6.69
CA ASN A 227 10.57 -19.34 6.67
C ASN A 227 12.11 -19.32 6.70
N THR A 228 12.70 -18.14 6.93
CA THR A 228 14.14 -17.92 6.97
C THR A 228 14.45 -16.74 7.89
N THR A 229 15.66 -16.72 8.43
CA THR A 229 16.20 -15.58 9.19
C THR A 229 16.88 -14.53 8.30
N ASP A 230 16.96 -14.78 6.99
CA ASP A 230 17.48 -13.80 6.03
C ASP A 230 16.51 -12.62 5.90
N TYR A 231 16.93 -11.46 6.39
CA TYR A 231 16.13 -10.24 6.35
C TYR A 231 15.81 -9.75 4.93
N THR A 232 16.62 -10.14 3.94
CA THR A 232 16.45 -9.77 2.53
C THR A 232 15.46 -10.66 1.80
N ALA A 233 15.19 -11.86 2.31
CA ALA A 233 14.22 -12.78 1.70
C ALA A 233 12.80 -12.25 1.83
N ASP A 234 11.98 -12.45 0.80
CA ASP A 234 10.57 -12.05 0.85
C ASP A 234 9.81 -12.82 1.93
N PRO A 235 8.85 -12.19 2.63
CA PRO A 235 7.99 -12.92 3.56
C PRO A 235 7.06 -13.86 2.80
N LEU A 236 6.56 -14.88 3.49
CA LEU A 236 5.46 -15.68 2.99
C LEU A 236 4.17 -14.88 3.15
N ILE A 237 3.42 -14.69 2.06
CA ILE A 237 2.16 -13.95 2.06
C ILE A 237 1.06 -14.89 1.57
N TYR A 238 0.08 -15.11 2.44
CA TYR A 238 -1.12 -15.88 2.13
C TYR A 238 -2.28 -14.91 2.15
N THR A 239 -2.73 -14.45 0.99
CA THR A 239 -3.76 -13.39 0.91
C THR A 239 -5.15 -13.89 1.29
N ASN A 240 -5.44 -15.18 1.05
CA ASN A 240 -6.76 -15.78 1.26
C ASN A 240 -7.87 -15.04 0.47
N TYR A 241 -7.53 -14.59 -0.74
CA TYR A 241 -8.48 -14.15 -1.77
C TYR A 241 -9.13 -15.34 -2.48
#